data_AF-A0A7M7NC45-F1
#
_entry.id   AF-A0A7M7NC45-F1
#
_cell.length_a   1.000
_cell.length_b   1.000
_cell.length_c   1.000
_cell.angle_alpha   90.00
_cell.angle_beta   90.00
_cell.angle_gamma   90.00
#
_symmetry.space_group_name_H-M   'P 1'
#
loop_
_entity.id
_entity.type
_entity.pdbx_description
1 polymer ?
#
loop_
_entity_poly.entity_id
_entity_poly.type
_entity_poly.pdbx_seq_one_letter_code
_entity_poly.pdbx_strand_id
1 'polypeptide(L)'
;MLFSDTVVHVISPFSRGLLVHFCRVRRTSYTMDGFCLLYLLLILLMRSGDVETNPGPNPAVSNVSDMEFLQLAHDIQPSYYEAVGISLGFSYAQLENILIQKWNNYTNAFLRVFMKWNVMQKPPHSNKRQVLADKLREIDLGGLSDRLLNEPNSTGGSSRLLESQTKPPSGESQTKPLSPELVKRCANDFKFKYRSTVCKIRADPLNPASIVQFKDMYTNLVLLEEHGTEKQMLDYNDILDLKVNGEFPKRIMVQGEAGAGKSTFCAKIAWDWIEGMHFSHFVWVLIVPLREFKQHTIGKIAKSYLAKNNPATVSQITEYIQSNPDKVFIAFDGLDEVSGEIMKYKSCESQSTGQMQLQPSQPSVNSSEACGSSSETGDIGLVDILCSNQLASCPVLVTTRPWRAVEIRSDGDLMKLYTFIHVEGFNRENLSVYIHKYFPKNEDKANQLIQFTRENDVISENMAHYPIYVAMLCLMWKEVGEQKLKEMKSLKTFSQIFKTMIAFLKEHYAQKEVKKVGSPSLLASLKKN
;
A
#
# COMPACT_ATOMS: atom_id res chain seq x y z
N MET A 1 -30.93 29.39 17.47
CA MET A 1 -30.49 30.33 16.42
C MET A 1 -29.01 30.06 16.19
N LEU A 2 -28.69 29.48 15.03
CA LEU A 2 -27.39 29.41 14.33
C LEU A 2 -26.11 29.05 15.13
N PHE A 3 -25.67 27.79 14.99
CA PHE A 3 -24.27 27.35 14.88
C PHE A 3 -24.29 26.04 14.07
N SER A 4 -24.33 26.12 12.74
CA SER A 4 -23.19 26.10 11.80
C SER A 4 -22.63 24.70 11.57
N ASP A 5 -23.28 24.01 10.63
CA ASP A 5 -22.81 22.88 9.84
C ASP A 5 -21.51 23.21 9.09
N THR A 6 -20.32 22.76 9.54
CA THR A 6 -19.12 22.85 8.66
C THR A 6 -17.94 21.90 8.97
N VAL A 7 -18.10 20.78 9.68
CA VAL A 7 -16.99 19.82 9.86
C VAL A 7 -17.45 18.36 9.76
N VAL A 8 -18.17 18.02 8.69
CA VAL A 8 -18.68 16.65 8.45
C VAL A 8 -18.17 16.07 7.11
N HIS A 9 -17.37 16.80 6.32
CA HIS A 9 -17.09 16.44 4.93
C HIS A 9 -15.76 15.71 4.59
N VAL A 10 -14.95 15.26 5.55
CA VAL A 10 -13.61 14.66 5.24
C VAL A 10 -13.44 13.21 5.71
N ILE A 11 -14.51 12.39 5.66
CA ILE A 11 -14.40 10.94 5.91
C ILE A 11 -15.16 10.21 4.81
N SER A 12 -14.48 9.35 4.04
CA SER A 12 -15.13 8.58 2.97
C SER A 12 -16.32 7.77 3.53
N PRO A 13 -17.41 7.60 2.77
CA PRO A 13 -18.59 6.82 3.19
C PRO A 13 -18.23 5.39 3.64
N PHE A 14 -17.20 4.80 3.02
CA PHE A 14 -16.64 3.49 3.37
C PHE A 14 -16.13 3.44 4.82
N SER A 15 -15.36 4.46 5.23
CA SER A 15 -14.75 4.54 6.57
C SER A 15 -15.80 4.77 7.66
N ARG A 16 -16.82 5.61 7.41
CA ARG A 16 -17.90 5.88 8.36
C ARG A 16 -18.79 4.66 8.61
N GLY A 17 -19.13 3.92 7.55
CA GLY A 17 -19.94 2.69 7.67
C GLY A 17 -19.24 1.59 8.46
N LEU A 18 -17.92 1.43 8.25
CA LEU A 18 -17.09 0.47 8.99
C LEU A 18 -16.97 0.84 10.47
N LEU A 19 -16.71 2.10 10.80
CA LEU A 19 -16.47 2.56 12.19
C LEU A 19 -17.68 2.30 13.10
N VAL A 20 -18.90 2.59 12.59
CA VAL A 20 -20.16 2.35 13.31
C VAL A 20 -20.41 0.85 13.52
N HIS A 21 -20.01 0.00 12.57
CA HIS A 21 -20.14 -1.44 12.70
C HIS A 21 -19.10 -2.04 13.65
N PHE A 22 -17.88 -1.48 13.68
CA PHE A 22 -16.77 -1.92 14.54
C PHE A 22 -17.05 -1.67 16.04
N CYS A 23 -17.63 -0.52 16.38
CA CYS A 23 -18.05 -0.22 17.75
C CYS A 23 -19.14 -1.16 18.28
N ARG A 24 -19.94 -1.77 17.39
CA ARG A 24 -21.03 -2.67 17.76
C ARG A 24 -20.59 -4.14 17.88
N VAL A 25 -19.54 -4.55 17.17
CA VAL A 25 -19.02 -5.94 17.17
C VAL A 25 -18.15 -6.25 18.40
N ARG A 26 -17.49 -5.26 19.01
CA ARG A 26 -16.75 -5.46 20.28
C ARG A 26 -17.62 -5.88 21.48
N ARG A 27 -18.95 -5.88 21.34
CA ARG A 27 -19.88 -6.24 22.42
C ARG A 27 -20.60 -7.58 22.25
N THR A 28 -20.36 -8.33 21.18
CA THR A 28 -21.05 -9.63 20.96
C THR A 28 -20.05 -10.78 20.87
N SER A 29 -20.32 -11.78 21.73
CA SER A 29 -19.53 -12.96 22.06
C SER A 29 -19.09 -13.83 20.87
N TYR A 30 -18.10 -14.69 21.13
CA TYR A 30 -17.56 -15.72 20.25
C TYR A 30 -18.63 -16.72 19.82
N THR A 31 -19.30 -16.47 18.70
CA THR A 31 -20.15 -17.44 17.98
C THR A 31 -19.59 -17.66 16.58
N MET A 32 -19.91 -18.80 15.93
CA MET A 32 -19.47 -19.10 14.55
C MET A 32 -19.82 -18.00 13.53
N ASP A 33 -20.83 -17.19 13.83
CA ASP A 33 -21.20 -16.00 13.06
C ASP A 33 -20.10 -14.92 13.05
N GLY A 34 -19.34 -14.79 14.13
CA GLY A 34 -18.22 -13.84 14.26
C GLY A 34 -17.02 -14.21 13.36
N PHE A 35 -16.77 -15.51 13.17
CA PHE A 35 -15.70 -16.02 12.31
C PHE A 35 -16.06 -15.84 10.82
N CYS A 36 -17.32 -16.07 10.44
CA CYS A 36 -17.82 -15.78 9.08
C CYS A 36 -17.77 -14.28 8.78
N LEU A 37 -18.10 -13.44 9.76
CA LEU A 37 -17.98 -11.99 9.66
C LEU A 37 -16.55 -11.55 9.37
N LEU A 38 -15.57 -12.06 10.13
CA LEU A 38 -14.15 -11.73 9.94
C LEU A 38 -13.64 -12.20 8.58
N TYR A 39 -14.06 -13.38 8.11
CA TYR A 39 -13.62 -13.94 6.83
C TYR A 39 -14.24 -13.26 5.61
N LEU A 40 -15.54 -12.92 5.64
CA LEU A 40 -16.17 -12.08 4.60
C LEU A 40 -15.63 -10.66 4.61
N LEU A 41 -15.38 -10.10 5.80
CA LEU A 41 -14.70 -8.81 5.94
C LEU A 41 -13.30 -8.94 5.33
N LEU A 42 -12.53 -9.98 5.63
CA LEU A 42 -11.23 -10.25 5.01
C LEU A 42 -11.34 -10.38 3.50
N ILE A 43 -12.32 -11.06 2.92
CA ILE A 43 -12.48 -11.14 1.45
C ILE A 43 -12.80 -9.78 0.85
N LEU A 44 -13.66 -8.99 1.50
CA LEU A 44 -14.01 -7.64 1.06
C LEU A 44 -12.83 -6.67 1.23
N LEU A 45 -12.11 -6.74 2.34
CA LEU A 45 -10.89 -6.00 2.67
C LEU A 45 -9.74 -6.39 1.73
N MET A 46 -9.56 -7.67 1.42
CA MET A 46 -8.59 -8.18 0.44
C MET A 46 -8.90 -7.71 -0.98
N ARG A 47 -10.18 -7.52 -1.32
CA ARG A 47 -10.62 -6.93 -2.59
C ARG A 47 -10.60 -5.40 -2.59
N SER A 48 -10.67 -4.76 -1.43
CA SER A 48 -10.55 -3.30 -1.28
C SER A 48 -9.13 -2.82 -0.94
N GLY A 49 -8.17 -3.73 -0.72
CA GLY A 49 -6.77 -3.41 -0.36
C GLY A 49 -6.61 -2.84 1.05
N ASP A 50 -7.46 -3.26 2.00
CA ASP A 50 -7.59 -2.61 3.31
C ASP A 50 -7.01 -3.51 4.42
N VAL A 51 -5.70 -3.45 4.60
CA VAL A 51 -5.01 -4.02 5.77
C VAL A 51 -4.18 -2.92 6.42
N GLU A 52 -4.83 -1.97 7.08
CA GLU A 52 -4.42 -1.36 8.36
C GLU A 52 -5.35 -0.20 8.76
N THR A 53 -5.50 -0.02 10.07
CA THR A 53 -6.43 0.93 10.70
C THR A 53 -6.01 2.38 10.46
N ASN A 54 -6.84 3.11 9.70
CA ASN A 54 -6.82 4.56 9.50
C ASN A 54 -6.67 5.31 10.85
N PRO A 55 -5.51 5.91 11.18
CA PRO A 55 -5.39 6.81 12.31
C PRO A 55 -6.02 8.15 11.89
N GLY A 56 -7.05 8.58 12.60
CA GLY A 56 -7.76 9.83 12.30
C GLY A 56 -6.84 11.07 12.31
N PRO A 57 -7.35 12.23 11.85
CA PRO A 57 -6.54 13.42 11.65
C PRO A 57 -6.01 13.98 12.98
N ASN A 58 -4.69 14.20 13.06
CA ASN A 58 -4.03 14.88 14.18
C ASN A 58 -4.20 16.41 14.05
N PRO A 59 -4.76 17.12 15.05
CA PRO A 59 -4.71 18.57 15.11
C PRO A 59 -3.35 19.01 15.68
N ALA A 60 -2.66 19.89 14.95
CA ALA A 60 -1.42 20.52 15.39
C ALA A 60 -1.68 21.51 16.53
N VAL A 61 -1.00 21.37 17.69
CA VAL A 61 -0.34 22.43 18.49
C VAL A 61 0.59 21.76 19.54
N SER A 62 1.84 22.25 19.63
CA SER A 62 2.90 22.04 20.65
C SER A 62 2.97 20.67 21.36
N ASN A 63 3.38 19.63 20.62
CA ASN A 63 3.81 18.36 21.19
C ASN A 63 5.35 18.23 21.04
N VAL A 64 5.99 17.41 21.88
CA VAL A 64 7.33 16.87 21.55
C VAL A 64 7.16 16.10 20.23
N SER A 65 7.93 16.48 19.22
CA SER A 65 7.83 15.91 17.88
C SER A 65 8.29 14.45 17.88
N ASP A 66 7.80 13.65 16.93
CA ASP A 66 8.22 12.26 16.80
C ASP A 66 9.74 12.14 16.53
N MET A 67 10.35 13.18 15.94
CA MET A 67 11.79 13.31 15.75
C MET A 67 12.56 13.48 17.07
N GLU A 68 12.03 14.25 18.01
CA GLU A 68 12.65 14.42 19.33
C GLU A 68 12.53 13.14 20.17
N PHE A 69 11.43 12.39 20.06
CA PHE A 69 11.31 11.06 20.67
C PHE A 69 12.28 10.06 20.07
N LEU A 70 12.53 10.14 18.77
CA LEU A 70 13.50 9.28 18.10
C LEU A 70 14.94 9.59 18.55
N GLN A 71 15.29 10.88 18.68
CA GLN A 71 16.58 11.30 19.22
C GLN A 71 16.76 10.84 20.67
N LEU A 72 15.76 11.03 21.53
CA LEU A 72 15.79 10.52 22.90
C LEU A 72 15.93 8.99 22.96
N ALA A 73 15.20 8.27 22.10
CA ALA A 73 15.27 6.81 22.04
C ALA A 73 16.65 6.29 21.57
N HIS A 74 17.40 7.10 20.85
CA HIS A 74 18.76 6.79 20.42
C HIS A 74 19.80 7.18 21.47
N ASP A 75 19.59 8.29 22.17
CA ASP A 75 20.53 8.84 23.14
C ASP A 75 20.47 8.14 24.51
N ILE A 76 19.37 7.43 24.81
CA ILE A 76 19.21 6.66 26.05
C ILE A 76 19.76 5.25 25.89
N GLN A 77 20.69 4.85 26.77
CA GLN A 77 21.24 3.51 26.74
C GLN A 77 20.17 2.44 27.05
N PRO A 78 20.23 1.25 26.41
CA PRO A 78 19.29 0.14 26.64
C PRO A 78 19.09 -0.26 28.11
N SER A 79 20.12 -0.11 28.95
CA SER A 79 20.07 -0.39 30.39
C SER A 79 19.05 0.45 31.14
N TYR A 80 18.67 1.61 30.62
CA TYR A 80 17.67 2.50 31.22
C TYR A 80 16.24 2.21 30.75
N TYR A 81 16.01 1.21 29.89
CA TYR A 81 14.70 0.96 29.28
C TYR A 81 13.59 0.71 30.28
N GLU A 82 13.87 -0.11 31.29
CA GLU A 82 12.91 -0.40 32.35
C GLU A 82 12.70 0.82 33.25
N ALA A 83 13.77 1.52 33.63
CA ALA A 83 13.71 2.69 34.49
C ALA A 83 12.91 3.85 33.85
N VAL A 84 13.15 4.13 32.57
CA VAL A 84 12.42 5.14 31.78
C VAL A 84 10.98 4.72 31.56
N GLY A 85 10.73 3.46 31.21
CA GLY A 85 9.37 2.97 31.02
C GLY A 85 8.53 3.06 32.29
N ILE A 86 9.11 2.73 33.44
CA ILE A 86 8.44 2.79 34.74
C ILE A 86 8.21 4.24 35.17
N SER A 87 9.18 5.15 34.96
CA SER A 87 9.00 6.57 35.30
C SER A 87 7.88 7.23 34.49
N LEU A 88 7.64 6.74 33.26
CA LEU A 88 6.54 7.13 32.38
C LEU A 88 5.22 6.40 32.68
N GLY A 89 5.16 5.53 33.69
CA GLY A 89 3.94 4.89 34.18
C GLY A 89 3.58 3.57 33.48
N PHE A 90 4.52 2.92 32.78
CA PHE A 90 4.31 1.57 32.24
C PHE A 90 4.70 0.49 33.25
N SER A 91 3.96 -0.62 33.26
CA SER A 91 4.34 -1.79 34.05
C SER A 91 5.40 -2.63 33.34
N TYR A 92 6.17 -3.41 34.11
CA TYR A 92 7.21 -4.30 33.57
C TYR A 92 6.68 -5.22 32.45
N ALA A 93 5.52 -5.85 32.66
CA ALA A 93 4.88 -6.70 31.67
C ALA A 93 4.50 -5.96 30.36
N GLN A 94 4.17 -4.67 30.44
CA GLN A 94 3.90 -3.87 29.24
C GLN A 94 5.20 -3.55 28.48
N LEU A 95 6.28 -3.26 29.19
CA LEU A 95 7.59 -2.96 28.61
C LEU A 95 8.21 -4.18 27.95
N GLU A 96 8.10 -5.35 28.59
CA GLU A 96 8.58 -6.63 28.07
C GLU A 96 7.82 -7.03 26.80
N ASN A 97 6.48 -6.88 26.77
CA ASN A 97 5.69 -7.14 25.57
C ASN A 97 6.02 -6.14 24.45
N ILE A 98 6.26 -4.86 24.76
CA ILE A 98 6.69 -3.87 23.75
C ILE A 98 8.05 -4.25 23.17
N LEU A 99 9.00 -4.68 24.01
CA LEU A 99 10.35 -5.07 23.61
C LEU A 99 10.33 -6.32 22.72
N ILE A 100 9.56 -7.34 23.10
CA ILE A 100 9.35 -8.56 22.30
C ILE A 100 8.73 -8.22 20.94
N GLN A 101 7.69 -7.37 20.91
CA GLN A 101 7.06 -6.93 19.66
C GLN A 101 7.99 -6.09 18.77
N LYS A 102 9.06 -5.54 19.34
CA LYS A 102 10.08 -4.79 18.61
C LYS A 102 11.37 -5.59 18.44
N TRP A 103 11.29 -6.91 18.55
CA TRP A 103 12.41 -7.83 18.27
C TRP A 103 13.65 -7.53 19.12
N ASN A 104 13.46 -7.14 20.38
CA ASN A 104 14.51 -6.70 21.30
C ASN A 104 15.33 -5.49 20.80
N ASN A 105 14.81 -4.71 19.87
CA ASN A 105 15.39 -3.43 19.47
C ASN A 105 14.96 -2.33 20.46
N TYR A 106 15.88 -1.98 21.36
CA TYR A 106 15.62 -1.03 22.44
C TYR A 106 15.28 0.37 21.92
N THR A 107 15.90 0.88 20.86
CA THR A 107 15.57 2.18 20.26
C THR A 107 14.12 2.21 19.76
N ASN A 108 13.68 1.17 19.04
CA ASN A 108 12.29 1.06 18.56
C ASN A 108 11.30 0.82 19.71
N ALA A 109 11.74 0.16 20.77
CA ALA A 109 10.95 -0.06 21.98
C ALA A 109 10.76 1.25 22.76
N PHE A 110 11.84 2.02 22.98
CA PHE A 110 11.81 3.36 23.57
C PHE A 110 10.91 4.31 22.80
N LEU A 111 11.06 4.39 21.48
CA LEU A 111 10.21 5.21 20.62
C LEU A 111 8.73 4.89 20.83
N ARG A 112 8.40 3.59 20.92
CA ARG A 112 7.02 3.14 21.14
C ARG A 112 6.52 3.47 22.54
N VAL A 113 7.38 3.40 23.55
CA VAL A 113 7.07 3.82 24.93
C VAL A 113 6.77 5.32 24.96
N PHE A 114 7.59 6.16 24.33
CA PHE A 114 7.39 7.61 24.27
C PHE A 114 6.12 8.01 23.51
N MET A 115 5.88 7.39 22.34
CA MET A 115 4.66 7.63 21.56
C MET A 115 3.40 7.23 22.34
N LYS A 116 3.43 6.08 23.02
CA LYS A 116 2.30 5.62 23.82
C LYS A 116 2.08 6.48 25.06
N TRP A 117 3.16 6.93 25.70
CA TRP A 117 3.11 7.88 26.81
C TRP A 117 2.48 9.21 26.40
N ASN A 118 2.91 9.77 25.26
CA ASN A 118 2.40 11.03 24.73
C ASN A 118 0.88 11.03 24.54
N VAL A 119 0.31 9.87 24.16
CA VAL A 119 -1.14 9.65 23.99
C VAL A 119 -1.88 9.50 25.32
N MET A 120 -1.21 9.06 26.39
CA MET A 120 -1.82 8.81 27.71
C MET A 120 -2.00 10.09 28.57
N GLN A 121 -1.38 11.21 28.21
CA GLN A 121 -1.44 12.45 29.00
C GLN A 121 -2.77 13.22 28.80
N LYS A 122 -3.55 13.40 29.88
CA LYS A 122 -4.73 14.28 29.96
C LYS A 122 -4.73 15.04 31.30
N PRO A 123 -5.20 16.31 31.37
CA PRO A 123 -5.82 17.10 30.30
C PRO A 123 -4.81 17.72 29.32
N PRO A 124 -5.25 18.12 28.10
CA PRO A 124 -4.37 18.55 26.99
C PRO A 124 -3.61 19.87 27.18
N HIS A 125 -3.62 20.45 28.39
CA HIS A 125 -3.01 21.75 28.70
C HIS A 125 -1.76 21.66 29.60
N SER A 126 -1.21 20.47 29.84
CA SER A 126 0.09 20.34 30.51
C SER A 126 1.23 20.53 29.51
N ASN A 127 2.29 21.24 29.92
CA ASN A 127 3.52 21.35 29.14
C ASN A 127 4.22 19.98 29.09
N LYS A 128 3.81 19.13 28.13
CA LYS A 128 4.26 17.73 28.01
C LYS A 128 5.77 17.58 27.90
N ARG A 129 6.44 18.57 27.29
CA ARG A 129 7.91 18.64 27.18
C ARG A 129 8.56 18.78 28.56
N GLN A 130 8.04 19.68 29.40
CA GLN A 130 8.50 19.85 30.78
C GLN A 130 8.29 18.58 31.62
N VAL A 131 7.12 17.95 31.51
CA VAL A 131 6.82 16.71 32.25
C VAL A 131 7.77 15.58 31.87
N LEU A 132 8.11 15.44 30.58
CA LEU A 132 9.08 14.44 30.13
C LEU A 132 10.49 14.76 30.62
N ALA A 133 10.91 16.01 30.52
CA ALA A 133 12.21 16.45 30.98
C ALA A 133 12.38 16.19 32.50
N ASP A 134 11.38 16.51 33.31
CA ASP A 134 11.44 16.29 34.76
C ASP A 134 11.51 14.78 35.08
N LYS A 135 10.78 13.94 34.33
CA LYS A 135 10.85 12.47 34.48
C LYS A 135 12.17 11.85 34.06
N LEU A 136 12.87 12.43 33.09
CA LEU A 136 14.23 12.02 32.71
C LEU A 136 15.26 12.47 33.77
N ARG A 137 15.06 13.63 34.38
CA ARG A 137 15.93 14.14 35.45
C ARG A 137 15.84 13.31 36.73
N GLU A 138 14.65 12.77 37.05
CA GLU A 138 14.40 11.89 38.20
C GLU A 138 15.16 10.54 38.15
N ILE A 139 15.67 10.14 36.97
CA ILE A 139 16.32 8.84 36.74
C ILE A 139 17.78 8.98 36.27
N ASP A 140 18.46 10.04 36.73
CA ASP A 140 19.86 10.36 36.42
C ASP A 140 20.16 10.66 34.93
N LEU A 141 19.14 10.93 34.11
CA LEU A 141 19.29 11.38 32.72
C LEU A 141 19.17 12.91 32.59
N GLY A 142 19.69 13.65 33.58
CA GLY A 142 19.62 15.12 33.64
C GLY A 142 20.18 15.82 32.40
N GLY A 143 21.27 15.31 31.80
CA GLY A 143 21.84 15.87 30.57
C GLY A 143 20.91 15.79 29.34
N LEU A 144 20.02 14.78 29.27
CA LEU A 144 19.02 14.67 28.21
C LEU A 144 17.76 15.48 28.51
N SER A 145 17.41 15.61 29.79
CA SER A 145 16.38 16.54 30.27
C SER A 145 16.72 17.99 29.91
N ASP A 146 17.96 18.41 30.14
CA ASP A 146 18.40 19.78 29.89
C ASP A 146 18.55 20.07 28.38
N ARG A 147 18.88 19.05 27.56
CA ARG A 147 18.85 19.12 26.08
C ARG A 147 17.44 19.16 25.49
N LEU A 148 16.45 18.58 26.18
CA LEU A 148 15.05 18.63 25.76
C LEU A 148 14.41 20.02 26.03
N LEU A 149 14.93 20.74 27.02
CA LEU A 149 14.41 22.03 27.48
C LEU A 149 15.14 23.26 26.90
N ASN A 150 16.39 23.12 26.46
CA ASN A 150 17.15 24.20 25.81
C ASN A 150 17.47 23.82 24.35
N GLU A 151 17.35 24.77 23.40
CA GLU A 151 18.10 24.67 22.14
C GLU A 151 19.53 25.17 22.38
N PRO A 152 20.57 24.38 22.04
CA PRO A 152 21.85 25.04 21.77
C PRO A 152 22.75 24.41 20.69
N ASN A 153 23.59 25.32 20.18
CA ASN A 153 24.83 25.17 19.41
C ASN A 153 25.79 24.06 19.89
N SER A 154 26.64 23.59 18.97
CA SER A 154 27.79 22.70 19.19
C SER A 154 28.65 23.05 20.40
N THR A 155 29.28 22.04 21.04
CA THR A 155 30.72 21.99 21.44
C THR A 155 31.11 20.61 22.05
N GLY A 156 32.27 20.06 21.63
CA GLY A 156 33.18 19.15 22.39
C GLY A 156 32.79 17.66 22.49
N GLY A 157 33.66 16.64 22.41
CA GLY A 157 35.12 16.51 22.38
C GLY A 157 35.59 15.37 23.32
N SER A 158 36.47 14.46 22.84
CA SER A 158 37.22 13.39 23.58
C SER A 158 36.43 12.10 23.95
N SER A 159 36.96 10.86 23.93
CA SER A 159 38.32 10.31 23.78
C SER A 159 38.30 8.76 23.65
N ARG A 160 39.24 8.19 22.85
CA ARG A 160 40.05 6.94 23.08
C ARG A 160 39.33 5.56 23.15
N LEU A 161 39.84 4.40 22.68
CA LEU A 161 41.11 3.91 22.09
C LEU A 161 40.93 2.42 21.63
N LEU A 162 41.86 1.94 20.75
CA LEU A 162 42.26 0.55 20.40
C LEU A 162 41.28 -0.31 19.56
N GLU A 163 41.51 -0.77 18.31
CA GLU A 163 42.62 -1.41 17.56
C GLU A 163 42.07 -2.76 16.97
N SER A 164 41.89 -2.88 15.65
CA SER A 164 42.72 -3.71 14.70
C SER A 164 42.33 -5.22 14.67
N GLN A 165 42.25 -6.00 13.58
CA GLN A 165 42.94 -6.04 12.28
C GLN A 165 42.17 -6.83 11.18
N THR A 166 42.54 -6.51 9.91
CA THR A 166 42.75 -7.38 8.71
C THR A 166 41.59 -8.01 7.91
N LYS A 167 41.57 -7.64 6.62
CA LYS A 167 40.79 -8.18 5.49
C LYS A 167 41.76 -8.49 4.32
N PRO A 168 41.56 -9.57 3.52
CA PRO A 168 42.18 -9.73 2.20
C PRO A 168 41.15 -9.69 1.04
N PRO A 169 41.59 -9.68 -0.25
CA PRO A 169 40.95 -8.92 -1.33
C PRO A 169 39.90 -9.67 -2.17
N SER A 170 39.09 -8.85 -2.83
CA SER A 170 37.96 -9.11 -3.73
C SER A 170 38.35 -9.66 -5.11
N GLY A 171 37.64 -10.70 -5.56
CA GLY A 171 37.52 -11.06 -6.98
C GLY A 171 36.15 -10.66 -7.51
N GLU A 172 36.10 -9.72 -8.45
CA GLU A 172 34.87 -9.35 -9.16
C GLU A 172 34.50 -10.46 -10.16
N SER A 173 33.44 -11.21 -9.87
CA SER A 173 32.84 -12.13 -10.84
C SER A 173 31.94 -11.34 -11.79
N GLN A 174 32.39 -11.10 -13.02
CA GLN A 174 31.54 -10.54 -14.08
C GLN A 174 30.37 -11.50 -14.37
N THR A 175 29.14 -11.06 -14.11
CA THR A 175 27.93 -11.80 -14.47
C THR A 175 27.76 -11.78 -15.99
N LYS A 176 27.51 -12.93 -16.60
CA LYS A 176 27.22 -13.02 -18.04
C LYS A 176 25.79 -12.52 -18.32
N PRO A 177 25.56 -11.59 -19.27
CA PRO A 177 24.23 -11.07 -19.55
C PRO A 177 23.28 -12.14 -20.11
N LEU A 178 21.97 -11.90 -20.03
CA LEU A 178 20.95 -12.80 -20.58
C LEU A 178 21.06 -12.88 -22.11
N SER A 179 20.95 -14.10 -22.66
CA SER A 179 20.82 -14.25 -24.11
C SER A 179 19.43 -13.77 -24.58
N PRO A 180 19.28 -13.34 -25.84
CA PRO A 180 17.98 -12.92 -26.38
C PRO A 180 16.87 -13.98 -26.23
N GLU A 181 17.22 -15.27 -26.37
CA GLU A 181 16.28 -16.38 -26.18
C GLU A 181 15.81 -16.48 -24.73
N LEU A 182 16.72 -16.27 -23.78
CA LEU A 182 16.39 -16.31 -22.35
C LEU A 182 15.57 -15.08 -21.93
N VAL A 183 15.85 -13.90 -22.49
CA VAL A 183 15.02 -12.69 -22.31
C VAL A 183 13.59 -12.93 -22.77
N LYS A 184 13.42 -13.51 -23.97
CA LYS A 184 12.11 -13.88 -24.52
C LYS A 184 11.42 -14.95 -23.67
N ARG A 185 12.18 -15.93 -23.17
CA ARG A 185 11.66 -16.97 -22.26
C ARG A 185 11.16 -16.36 -20.94
N CYS A 186 11.91 -15.42 -20.34
CA CYS A 186 11.46 -14.68 -19.15
C CYS A 186 10.16 -13.91 -19.42
N ALA A 187 10.07 -13.21 -20.56
CA ALA A 187 8.86 -12.50 -20.94
C ALA A 187 7.64 -13.46 -21.04
N ASN A 188 7.82 -14.63 -21.65
CA ASN A 188 6.76 -15.64 -21.74
C ASN A 188 6.33 -16.18 -20.37
N ASP A 189 7.29 -16.41 -19.45
CA ASP A 189 6.99 -16.85 -18.09
C ASP A 189 6.20 -15.78 -17.31
N PHE A 190 6.57 -14.49 -17.44
CA PHE A 190 5.80 -13.39 -16.85
C PHE A 190 4.37 -13.35 -17.40
N LYS A 191 4.20 -13.42 -18.73
CA LYS A 191 2.87 -13.49 -19.37
C LYS A 191 2.05 -14.67 -18.85
N PHE A 192 2.67 -15.84 -18.70
CA PHE A 192 2.02 -17.02 -18.15
C PHE A 192 1.59 -16.84 -16.69
N LYS A 193 2.47 -16.27 -15.84
CA LYS A 193 2.14 -15.90 -14.47
C LYS A 193 0.93 -14.97 -14.43
N TYR A 194 0.91 -13.91 -15.23
CA TYR A 194 -0.20 -12.96 -15.24
C TYR A 194 -1.52 -13.56 -15.73
N ARG A 195 -1.51 -14.38 -16.79
CA ARG A 195 -2.70 -15.14 -17.22
C ARG A 195 -3.26 -16.03 -16.10
N SER A 196 -2.37 -16.60 -15.27
CA SER A 196 -2.76 -17.56 -14.23
C SER A 196 -3.11 -16.93 -12.88
N THR A 197 -2.71 -15.68 -12.60
CA THR A 197 -2.97 -15.02 -11.30
C THR A 197 -3.61 -13.64 -11.42
N VAL A 198 -3.03 -12.73 -12.21
CA VAL A 198 -3.42 -11.31 -12.25
C VAL A 198 -4.69 -11.07 -13.08
N CYS A 199 -4.78 -11.70 -14.27
CA CYS A 199 -5.88 -11.46 -15.21
C CYS A 199 -7.11 -12.37 -14.97
N LYS A 200 -7.25 -12.97 -13.78
CA LYS A 200 -8.40 -13.81 -13.44
C LYS A 200 -9.48 -12.98 -12.74
N ILE A 201 -10.54 -12.65 -13.46
CA ILE A 201 -11.73 -11.99 -12.90
C ILE A 201 -12.72 -13.05 -12.43
N ARG A 202 -13.31 -12.87 -11.24
CA ARG A 202 -14.40 -13.71 -10.73
C ARG A 202 -15.70 -12.92 -10.77
N ALA A 203 -16.72 -13.45 -11.45
CA ALA A 203 -18.05 -12.85 -11.48
C ALA A 203 -18.77 -12.95 -10.12
N ASP A 204 -18.46 -13.98 -9.32
CA ASP A 204 -18.94 -14.12 -7.95
C ASP A 204 -17.76 -14.19 -6.95
N PRO A 205 -17.57 -13.17 -6.09
CA PRO A 205 -16.55 -13.19 -5.03
C PRO A 205 -16.55 -14.46 -4.18
N LEU A 206 -17.73 -15.02 -3.93
CA LEU A 206 -17.97 -16.11 -3.00
C LEU A 206 -17.84 -17.49 -3.68
N ASN A 207 -17.63 -17.53 -5.00
CA ASN A 207 -17.41 -18.76 -5.74
C ASN A 207 -16.07 -18.73 -6.50
N PRO A 208 -15.05 -19.46 -6.02
CA PRO A 208 -13.76 -19.57 -6.70
C PRO A 208 -13.85 -20.13 -8.13
N ALA A 209 -14.88 -20.90 -8.46
CA ALA A 209 -15.10 -21.46 -9.79
C ALA A 209 -15.79 -20.47 -10.77
N SER A 210 -16.22 -19.30 -10.30
CA SER A 210 -16.90 -18.29 -11.14
C SER A 210 -15.94 -17.42 -11.97
N ILE A 211 -14.79 -17.97 -12.34
CA ILE A 211 -13.79 -17.27 -13.16
C ILE A 211 -14.40 -17.04 -14.54
N VAL A 212 -14.31 -15.80 -15.00
CA VAL A 212 -14.73 -15.37 -16.35
C VAL A 212 -13.51 -14.88 -17.12
N GLN A 213 -13.59 -14.91 -18.45
CA GLN A 213 -12.52 -14.36 -19.28
C GLN A 213 -12.35 -12.88 -18.98
N PHE A 214 -11.11 -12.41 -18.94
CA PHE A 214 -10.80 -11.02 -18.60
C PHE A 214 -11.56 -10.04 -19.51
N LYS A 215 -11.48 -10.26 -20.83
CA LYS A 215 -12.15 -9.43 -21.84
C LYS A 215 -13.68 -9.39 -21.72
N ASP A 216 -14.29 -10.47 -21.21
CA ASP A 216 -15.75 -10.58 -21.14
C ASP A 216 -16.34 -9.74 -20.00
N MET A 217 -15.52 -9.39 -18.99
CA MET A 217 -15.97 -8.66 -17.80
C MET A 217 -15.28 -7.30 -17.62
N TYR A 218 -14.04 -7.15 -18.09
CA TYR A 218 -13.30 -5.90 -17.99
C TYR A 218 -14.09 -4.77 -18.67
N THR A 219 -14.16 -3.63 -17.99
CA THR A 219 -14.82 -2.42 -18.48
C THR A 219 -13.95 -1.22 -18.14
N ASN A 220 -13.87 -0.26 -19.06
CA ASN A 220 -12.98 0.88 -18.95
C ASN A 220 -13.34 1.73 -17.71
N LEU A 221 -12.31 2.31 -17.11
CA LEU A 221 -12.45 3.25 -16.00
C LEU A 221 -12.29 4.68 -16.54
N VAL A 222 -12.91 5.62 -15.86
CA VAL A 222 -12.67 7.06 -16.06
C VAL A 222 -11.35 7.40 -15.38
N LEU A 223 -10.41 7.89 -16.18
CA LEU A 223 -9.10 8.37 -15.73
C LEU A 223 -9.04 9.88 -15.91
N LEU A 224 -8.49 10.58 -14.94
CA LEU A 224 -8.27 12.02 -14.98
C LEU A 224 -6.79 12.31 -14.74
N GLU A 225 -6.10 12.88 -15.71
CA GLU A 225 -4.73 13.37 -15.51
C GLU A 225 -4.77 14.71 -14.76
N GLU A 226 -3.91 14.86 -13.76
CA GLU A 226 -3.73 16.12 -13.03
C GLU A 226 -2.67 16.98 -13.72
N HIS A 227 -3.09 18.09 -14.33
CA HIS A 227 -2.22 19.12 -14.90
C HIS A 227 -2.29 20.38 -14.02
N GLY A 228 -1.36 20.48 -13.07
CA GLY A 228 -1.37 21.55 -12.07
C GLY A 228 -2.59 21.43 -11.15
N THR A 229 -3.50 22.40 -11.19
CA THR A 229 -4.75 22.38 -10.41
C THR A 229 -5.94 21.82 -11.20
N GLU A 230 -5.78 21.58 -12.49
CA GLU A 230 -6.86 21.09 -13.36
C GLU A 230 -6.80 19.57 -13.53
N LYS A 231 -7.96 18.97 -13.75
CA LYS A 231 -8.12 17.55 -14.07
C LYS A 231 -8.67 17.42 -15.47
N GLN A 232 -7.98 16.69 -16.33
CA GLN A 232 -8.39 16.45 -17.72
C GLN A 232 -8.69 14.98 -17.93
N MET A 233 -9.75 14.65 -18.70
CA MET A 233 -10.04 13.26 -19.04
C MET A 233 -8.90 12.65 -19.85
N LEU A 234 -8.46 11.47 -19.42
CA LEU A 234 -7.42 10.68 -20.07
C LEU A 234 -8.04 9.37 -20.57
N ASP A 235 -7.94 9.11 -21.87
CA ASP A 235 -8.25 7.78 -22.39
C ASP A 235 -7.15 6.80 -21.99
N TYR A 236 -7.54 5.56 -21.67
CA TYR A 236 -6.57 4.52 -21.31
C TYR A 236 -5.54 4.29 -22.42
N ASN A 237 -5.95 4.36 -23.68
CA ASN A 237 -5.08 4.08 -24.82
C ASN A 237 -4.00 5.17 -24.98
N ASP A 238 -4.29 6.39 -24.53
CA ASP A 238 -3.38 7.54 -24.60
C ASP A 238 -2.37 7.57 -23.44
N ILE A 239 -2.42 6.59 -22.51
CA ILE A 239 -1.56 6.60 -21.32
C ILE A 239 -0.07 6.57 -21.66
N LEU A 240 0.30 5.92 -22.78
CA LEU A 240 1.69 5.85 -23.25
C LEU A 240 2.09 7.06 -24.10
N ASP A 241 1.11 7.88 -24.47
CA ASP A 241 1.28 9.13 -25.23
C ASP A 241 1.29 10.37 -24.33
N LEU A 242 1.16 10.18 -23.01
CA LEU A 242 1.33 11.23 -22.00
C LEU A 242 2.64 11.98 -22.21
N LYS A 243 2.59 13.31 -22.14
CA LYS A 243 3.76 14.17 -22.34
C LYS A 243 3.83 15.24 -21.26
N VAL A 244 4.95 15.26 -20.56
CA VAL A 244 5.37 16.36 -19.69
C VAL A 244 6.59 17.00 -20.35
N ASN A 245 6.47 18.27 -20.74
CA ASN A 245 7.52 19.00 -21.47
C ASN A 245 7.99 18.29 -22.76
N GLY A 246 7.08 17.59 -23.44
CA GLY A 246 7.37 16.88 -24.69
C GLY A 246 7.87 15.46 -24.54
N GLU A 247 8.12 14.98 -23.32
CA GLU A 247 8.62 13.63 -23.04
C GLU A 247 7.63 12.79 -22.23
N PHE A 248 7.68 11.47 -22.41
CA PHE A 248 6.88 10.53 -21.65
C PHE A 248 7.34 10.45 -20.17
N PRO A 249 6.46 10.70 -19.19
CA PRO A 249 6.85 10.72 -17.78
C PRO A 249 7.30 9.36 -17.29
N LYS A 250 8.45 9.32 -16.59
CA LYS A 250 9.04 8.06 -16.07
C LYS A 250 8.48 7.63 -14.71
N ARG A 251 7.73 8.50 -14.03
CA ARG A 251 7.08 8.22 -12.76
C ARG A 251 5.62 8.64 -12.84
N ILE A 252 4.73 7.67 -12.75
CA ILE A 252 3.29 7.87 -12.88
C ILE A 252 2.63 7.34 -11.61
N MET A 253 1.88 8.19 -10.91
CA MET A 253 1.11 7.83 -9.73
C MET A 253 -0.37 7.73 -10.10
N VAL A 254 -0.95 6.55 -9.98
CA VAL A 254 -2.38 6.29 -10.21
C VAL A 254 -3.09 6.19 -8.86
N GLN A 255 -3.78 7.26 -8.48
CA GLN A 255 -4.50 7.35 -7.22
C GLN A 255 -6.01 7.22 -7.41
N GLY A 256 -6.71 6.79 -6.36
CA GLY A 256 -8.17 6.68 -6.39
C GLY A 256 -8.69 5.99 -5.14
N GLU A 257 -9.98 6.12 -4.86
CA GLU A 257 -10.57 5.55 -3.65
C GLU A 257 -10.54 4.01 -3.63
N ALA A 258 -10.79 3.43 -2.46
CA ALA A 258 -10.90 1.99 -2.31
C ALA A 258 -12.01 1.44 -3.23
N GLY A 259 -11.70 0.38 -3.98
CA GLY A 259 -12.67 -0.24 -4.88
C GLY A 259 -12.94 0.50 -6.21
N ALA A 260 -12.22 1.59 -6.50
CA ALA A 260 -12.31 2.33 -7.78
C ALA A 260 -11.77 1.55 -8.99
N GLY A 261 -11.03 0.45 -8.77
CA GLY A 261 -10.54 -0.43 -9.84
C GLY A 261 -9.04 -0.34 -10.15
N LYS A 262 -8.24 0.32 -9.31
CA LYS A 262 -6.77 0.49 -9.50
C LYS A 262 -6.01 -0.83 -9.77
N SER A 263 -6.25 -1.89 -8.98
CA SER A 263 -5.61 -3.18 -9.23
C SER A 263 -6.10 -3.85 -10.52
N THR A 264 -7.37 -3.63 -10.89
CA THR A 264 -7.92 -4.09 -12.17
C THR A 264 -7.32 -3.32 -13.35
N PHE A 265 -6.97 -2.05 -13.15
CA PHE A 265 -6.22 -1.25 -14.10
C PHE A 265 -4.80 -1.81 -14.32
N CYS A 266 -4.07 -2.19 -13.26
CA CYS A 266 -2.80 -2.94 -13.41
C CYS A 266 -2.99 -4.27 -14.15
N ALA A 267 -4.08 -4.99 -13.86
CA ALA A 267 -4.40 -6.23 -14.57
C ALA A 267 -4.71 -6.01 -16.06
N LYS A 268 -5.27 -4.85 -16.43
CA LYS A 268 -5.48 -4.45 -17.83
C LYS A 268 -4.17 -4.18 -18.56
N ILE A 269 -3.23 -3.48 -17.93
CA ILE A 269 -1.86 -3.30 -18.48
C ILE A 269 -1.21 -4.66 -18.75
N ALA A 270 -1.31 -5.58 -17.79
CA ALA A 270 -0.81 -6.94 -17.95
C ALA A 270 -1.48 -7.65 -19.14
N TRP A 271 -2.80 -7.58 -19.22
CA TRP A 271 -3.60 -8.22 -20.27
C TRP A 271 -3.23 -7.72 -21.67
N ASP A 272 -3.10 -6.41 -21.85
CA ASP A 272 -2.76 -5.83 -23.14
C ASP A 272 -1.36 -6.24 -23.61
N TRP A 273 -0.39 -6.25 -22.70
CA TRP A 273 0.96 -6.74 -23.01
C TRP A 273 0.97 -8.24 -23.37
N ILE A 274 0.16 -9.03 -22.66
CA ILE A 274 0.00 -10.47 -22.90
C ILE A 274 -0.55 -10.74 -24.31
N GLU A 275 -1.56 -9.98 -24.73
CA GLU A 275 -2.23 -10.13 -26.02
C GLU A 275 -1.52 -9.39 -27.16
N GLY A 276 -0.41 -8.69 -26.88
CA GLY A 276 0.38 -7.97 -27.88
C GLY A 276 -0.29 -6.69 -28.39
N MET A 277 -1.16 -6.10 -27.57
CA MET A 277 -1.88 -4.85 -27.84
C MET A 277 -1.03 -3.66 -27.36
N HIS A 278 -1.57 -2.80 -26.50
CA HIS A 278 -0.81 -1.75 -25.81
C HIS A 278 0.34 -2.34 -24.99
N PHE A 279 1.37 -1.53 -24.72
CA PHE A 279 2.61 -1.93 -24.03
C PHE A 279 3.47 -2.98 -24.76
N SER A 280 3.14 -3.37 -26.00
CA SER A 280 3.90 -4.36 -26.78
C SER A 280 5.32 -3.91 -27.17
N HIS A 281 5.60 -2.60 -27.16
CA HIS A 281 6.94 -2.05 -27.38
C HIS A 281 7.90 -2.31 -26.22
N PHE A 282 7.38 -2.63 -25.02
CA PHE A 282 8.18 -3.08 -23.89
C PHE A 282 8.48 -4.57 -24.03
N VAL A 283 9.75 -4.93 -23.87
CA VAL A 283 10.18 -6.33 -23.82
C VAL A 283 9.65 -6.98 -22.55
N TRP A 284 9.74 -6.29 -21.40
CA TRP A 284 9.19 -6.76 -20.12
C TRP A 284 8.22 -5.73 -19.52
N VAL A 285 7.04 -6.21 -19.12
CA VAL A 285 6.10 -5.47 -18.27
C VAL A 285 6.00 -6.21 -16.95
N LEU A 286 6.44 -5.60 -15.86
CA LEU A 286 6.50 -6.20 -14.53
C LEU A 286 5.38 -5.64 -13.65
N ILE A 287 4.31 -6.43 -13.44
CA ILE A 287 3.25 -6.12 -12.47
C ILE A 287 3.65 -6.68 -11.10
N VAL A 288 3.82 -5.80 -10.12
CA VAL A 288 4.30 -6.11 -8.77
C VAL A 288 3.24 -5.72 -7.73
N PRO A 289 2.44 -6.68 -7.23
CA PRO A 289 1.53 -6.44 -6.11
C PRO A 289 2.33 -6.22 -4.82
N LEU A 290 2.38 -4.98 -4.32
CA LEU A 290 3.20 -4.62 -3.16
C LEU A 290 2.76 -5.35 -1.87
N ARG A 291 1.49 -5.73 -1.79
CA ARG A 291 0.92 -6.56 -0.72
C ARG A 291 1.64 -7.91 -0.51
N GLU A 292 2.21 -8.47 -1.58
CA GLU A 292 2.91 -9.76 -1.56
C GLU A 292 4.39 -9.60 -1.19
N PHE A 293 4.95 -8.39 -1.34
CA PHE A 293 6.38 -8.14 -1.29
C PHE A 293 6.71 -7.00 -0.32
N LYS A 294 6.51 -7.25 0.97
CA LYS A 294 6.70 -6.21 2.02
C LYS A 294 8.13 -5.65 2.06
N GLN A 295 9.17 -6.45 1.75
CA GLN A 295 10.57 -6.00 1.60
C GLN A 295 11.41 -6.95 0.69
N HIS A 296 11.24 -6.89 -0.64
CA HIS A 296 12.05 -7.67 -1.60
C HIS A 296 12.61 -6.77 -2.71
N THR A 297 13.71 -7.16 -3.35
CA THR A 297 14.33 -6.45 -4.47
C THR A 297 13.70 -6.83 -5.81
N ILE A 298 13.78 -5.96 -6.83
CA ILE A 298 13.06 -6.16 -8.11
C ILE A 298 13.49 -7.43 -8.84
N GLY A 299 14.78 -7.78 -8.83
CA GLY A 299 15.30 -8.98 -9.48
C GLY A 299 14.79 -10.26 -8.82
N LYS A 300 14.74 -10.31 -7.49
CA LYS A 300 14.14 -11.43 -6.74
C LYS A 300 12.66 -11.59 -7.05
N ILE A 301 11.91 -10.49 -7.14
CA ILE A 301 10.49 -10.52 -7.47
C ILE A 301 10.29 -11.04 -8.90
N ALA A 302 11.00 -10.47 -9.88
CA ALA A 302 10.94 -10.94 -11.26
C ALA A 302 11.33 -12.43 -11.36
N LYS A 303 12.40 -12.87 -10.66
CA LYS A 303 12.79 -14.29 -10.61
C LYS A 303 11.68 -15.18 -10.06
N SER A 304 10.92 -14.71 -9.07
CA SER A 304 9.79 -15.47 -8.48
C SER A 304 8.63 -15.71 -9.45
N TYR A 305 8.53 -14.91 -10.53
CA TYR A 305 7.52 -15.08 -11.57
C TYR A 305 7.94 -16.10 -12.64
N LEU A 306 9.22 -16.45 -12.70
CA LEU A 306 9.74 -17.39 -13.69
C LEU A 306 9.39 -18.84 -13.37
N ALA A 307 9.32 -19.68 -14.41
CA ALA A 307 9.18 -21.11 -14.22
C ALA A 307 10.37 -21.69 -13.44
N LYS A 308 10.15 -22.73 -12.62
CA LYS A 308 11.22 -23.37 -11.82
C LYS A 308 12.42 -23.83 -12.65
N ASN A 309 12.19 -24.21 -13.90
CA ASN A 309 13.23 -24.68 -14.84
C ASN A 309 13.87 -23.54 -15.67
N ASN A 310 13.54 -22.27 -15.40
CA ASN A 310 14.14 -21.14 -16.08
C ASN A 310 15.52 -20.83 -15.43
N PRO A 311 16.62 -20.88 -16.20
CA PRO A 311 17.97 -20.75 -15.65
C PRO A 311 18.39 -19.31 -15.31
N ALA A 312 17.62 -18.29 -15.71
CA ALA A 312 17.97 -16.88 -15.48
C ALA A 312 18.20 -16.59 -13.98
N THR A 313 19.34 -16.02 -13.61
CA THR A 313 19.63 -15.69 -12.21
C THR A 313 19.06 -14.33 -11.83
N VAL A 314 18.94 -14.06 -10.52
CA VAL A 314 18.51 -12.73 -10.02
C VAL A 314 19.41 -11.62 -10.57
N SER A 315 20.74 -11.80 -10.48
CA SER A 315 21.70 -10.80 -10.95
C SER A 315 21.57 -10.52 -12.44
N GLN A 316 21.39 -11.55 -13.28
CA GLN A 316 21.17 -11.38 -14.72
C GLN A 316 19.87 -10.64 -15.05
N ILE A 317 18.81 -10.88 -14.27
CA ILE A 317 17.52 -10.20 -14.43
C ILE A 317 17.67 -8.73 -14.03
N THR A 318 18.30 -8.45 -12.89
CA THR A 318 18.55 -7.08 -12.42
C THR A 318 19.41 -6.31 -13.42
N GLU A 319 20.50 -6.90 -13.90
CA GLU A 319 21.38 -6.31 -14.90
C GLU A 319 20.60 -5.97 -16.19
N TYR A 320 19.76 -6.89 -16.68
CA TYR A 320 18.92 -6.61 -17.84
C TYR A 320 17.97 -5.43 -17.62
N ILE A 321 17.33 -5.33 -16.45
CA ILE A 321 16.44 -4.21 -16.09
C ILE A 321 17.22 -2.89 -16.07
N GLN A 322 18.44 -2.89 -15.51
CA GLN A 322 19.30 -1.71 -15.44
C GLN A 322 19.80 -1.26 -16.82
N SER A 323 20.21 -2.19 -17.68
CA SER A 323 20.79 -1.88 -18.98
C SER A 323 19.76 -1.56 -20.07
N ASN A 324 18.46 -1.85 -19.87
CA ASN A 324 17.42 -1.67 -20.89
C ASN A 324 16.19 -0.87 -20.37
N PRO A 325 16.39 0.35 -19.82
CA PRO A 325 15.32 1.09 -19.16
C PRO A 325 14.17 1.50 -20.09
N ASP A 326 14.40 1.65 -21.40
CA ASP A 326 13.38 1.94 -22.41
C ASP A 326 12.58 0.70 -22.84
N LYS A 327 13.06 -0.50 -22.50
CA LYS A 327 12.42 -1.79 -22.85
C LYS A 327 11.68 -2.43 -21.70
N VAL A 328 11.73 -1.85 -20.50
CA VAL A 328 11.09 -2.38 -19.29
C VAL A 328 10.08 -1.39 -18.76
N PHE A 329 8.89 -1.87 -18.41
CA PHE A 329 7.87 -1.10 -17.70
C PHE A 329 7.56 -1.79 -16.37
N ILE A 330 7.46 -1.04 -15.28
CA ILE A 330 7.19 -1.59 -13.95
C ILE A 330 5.92 -0.96 -13.39
N ALA A 331 4.95 -1.78 -12.97
CA ALA A 331 3.74 -1.34 -12.29
C ALA A 331 3.69 -1.89 -10.86
N PHE A 332 3.81 -1.01 -9.87
CA PHE A 332 3.62 -1.35 -8.46
C PHE A 332 2.14 -1.18 -8.08
N ASP A 333 1.48 -2.27 -7.68
CA ASP A 333 0.07 -2.26 -7.27
C ASP A 333 -0.08 -2.24 -5.74
N GLY A 334 -0.65 -1.16 -5.20
CA GLY A 334 -1.05 -1.04 -3.79
C GLY A 334 0.02 -0.47 -2.86
N LEU A 335 0.53 0.73 -3.13
CA LEU A 335 1.52 1.40 -2.25
C LEU A 335 1.00 1.65 -0.82
N ASP A 336 -0.32 1.81 -0.68
CA ASP A 336 -1.01 1.93 0.60
C ASP A 336 -1.03 0.63 1.43
N GLU A 337 -0.65 -0.51 0.84
CA GLU A 337 -0.59 -1.82 1.50
C GLU A 337 0.80 -2.12 2.11
N VAL A 338 1.77 -1.20 1.97
CA VAL A 338 3.13 -1.33 2.53
C VAL A 338 3.21 -0.64 3.89
N SER A 339 3.60 -1.39 4.91
CA SER A 339 3.78 -0.89 6.27
C SER A 339 5.06 -0.04 6.43
N GLY A 340 4.96 1.13 7.06
CA GLY A 340 6.07 2.06 7.32
C GLY A 340 6.11 3.27 6.39
N GLU A 341 6.85 4.32 6.74
CA GLU A 341 7.10 5.45 5.83
C GLU A 341 8.04 4.99 4.71
N ILE A 342 7.70 5.32 3.46
CA ILE A 342 8.53 4.97 2.28
C ILE A 342 9.81 5.82 2.25
N MET A 343 9.81 6.96 2.93
CA MET A 343 10.78 8.03 2.73
C MET A 343 11.82 8.06 3.85
N LYS A 344 13.08 7.79 3.50
CA LYS A 344 14.23 8.29 4.29
C LYS A 344 14.51 9.71 3.80
N TYR A 345 14.37 10.71 4.67
CA TYR A 345 14.79 12.08 4.34
C TYR A 345 16.28 12.08 3.97
N LYS A 346 16.60 12.36 2.71
CA LYS A 346 17.97 12.71 2.31
C LYS A 346 18.20 14.18 2.69
N SER A 347 19.10 14.43 3.64
CA SER A 347 19.68 15.75 3.86
C SER A 347 20.44 16.19 2.61
N CYS A 348 19.92 17.16 1.86
CA CYS A 348 20.68 17.82 0.80
C CYS A 348 21.55 18.92 1.41
N GLU A 349 22.82 18.63 1.67
CA GLU A 349 23.84 19.67 1.79
C GLU A 349 24.23 20.12 0.38
N SER A 350 23.71 21.26 -0.06
CA SER A 350 24.18 21.94 -1.26
C SER A 350 25.56 22.55 -1.00
N GLN A 351 26.57 22.04 -1.71
CA GLN A 351 27.92 22.59 -1.73
C GLN A 351 27.90 24.05 -2.21
N SER A 352 28.48 24.95 -1.40
CA SER A 352 28.98 26.24 -1.88
C SER A 352 30.49 26.29 -1.70
N THR A 353 31.14 26.58 -2.81
CA THR A 353 32.59 26.67 -3.05
C THR A 353 33.25 27.81 -2.30
N GLY A 354 34.47 27.60 -1.77
CA GLY A 354 35.39 28.70 -1.46
C GLY A 354 36.63 28.33 -0.64
N GLN A 355 37.79 28.26 -1.33
CA GLN A 355 39.18 28.47 -0.85
C GLN A 355 39.80 27.38 0.07
N MET A 356 41.11 27.14 0.14
CA MET A 356 42.27 27.12 -0.78
C MET A 356 43.44 26.51 0.05
N GLN A 357 44.26 25.60 -0.51
CA GLN A 357 45.70 25.35 -0.17
C GLN A 357 46.05 24.75 1.23
N LEU A 358 47.00 23.81 1.49
CA LEU A 358 48.19 23.24 0.81
C LEU A 358 48.45 21.77 1.28
N GLN A 359 49.15 20.94 0.47
CA GLN A 359 49.72 19.62 0.86
C GLN A 359 51.18 19.76 1.38
N PRO A 360 51.81 18.75 2.07
CA PRO A 360 52.41 17.59 1.37
C PRO A 360 52.42 16.21 2.11
N SER A 361 52.49 15.14 1.29
CA SER A 361 53.12 13.79 1.48
C SER A 361 52.59 12.71 2.47
N GLN A 362 51.85 11.73 1.89
CA GLN A 362 51.81 10.23 1.96
C GLN A 362 52.50 9.40 3.09
N PRO A 363 52.21 8.06 3.25
CA PRO A 363 51.04 7.23 2.90
C PRO A 363 50.56 6.30 4.05
N SER A 364 49.34 5.72 3.98
CA SER A 364 49.04 4.28 4.22
C SER A 364 47.56 4.01 4.52
N VAL A 365 47.19 2.73 4.36
CA VAL A 365 45.88 2.18 3.99
C VAL A 365 45.08 1.72 5.22
N ASN A 366 43.77 2.02 5.29
CA ASN A 366 42.69 1.04 5.48
C ASN A 366 41.28 1.68 5.55
N SER A 367 40.44 1.22 4.62
CA SER A 367 38.96 1.07 4.64
C SER A 367 38.44 0.41 5.94
N SER A 368 37.21 0.55 6.43
CA SER A 368 35.86 0.94 5.96
C SER A 368 35.04 1.38 7.21
N GLU A 369 33.77 1.75 7.26
CA GLU A 369 32.59 1.46 6.44
C GLU A 369 31.47 2.43 6.89
N ALA A 370 30.91 3.18 5.94
CA ALA A 370 29.69 3.95 6.14
C ALA A 370 28.50 3.03 5.88
N CYS A 371 27.54 2.98 6.81
CA CYS A 371 26.29 2.24 6.64
C CYS A 371 25.35 2.94 5.65
N GLY A 372 25.71 2.93 4.37
CA GLY A 372 24.73 2.71 3.31
C GLY A 372 24.43 1.21 3.31
N SER A 373 23.16 0.82 3.41
CA SER A 373 22.78 -0.59 3.31
C SER A 373 22.96 -1.06 1.86
N SER A 374 24.20 -1.32 1.44
CA SER A 374 24.47 -2.19 0.30
C SER A 374 24.09 -3.59 0.74
N SER A 375 22.96 -4.10 0.27
CA SER A 375 22.68 -5.53 0.37
C SER A 375 23.84 -6.30 -0.27
N GLU A 376 24.27 -7.39 0.34
CA GLU A 376 25.25 -8.35 -0.21
C GLU A 376 24.81 -9.01 -1.54
N THR A 377 23.70 -8.54 -2.11
CA THR A 377 23.21 -8.86 -3.45
C THR A 377 23.06 -7.53 -4.19
N GLY A 378 23.74 -7.34 -5.33
CA GLY A 378 23.63 -6.16 -6.19
C GLY A 378 22.27 -6.00 -6.88
N ASP A 379 21.18 -6.30 -6.17
CA ASP A 379 19.80 -6.19 -6.63
C ASP A 379 19.17 -4.88 -6.12
N ILE A 380 18.14 -4.39 -6.82
CA ILE A 380 17.59 -3.05 -6.62
C ILE A 380 16.42 -3.09 -5.63
N GLY A 381 16.48 -2.28 -4.57
CA GLY A 381 15.39 -2.12 -3.61
C GLY A 381 14.20 -1.36 -4.21
N LEU A 382 12.96 -1.73 -3.84
CA LEU A 382 11.77 -1.05 -4.39
C LEU A 382 11.70 0.42 -3.99
N VAL A 383 12.12 0.76 -2.77
CA VAL A 383 12.17 2.15 -2.30
C VAL A 383 13.10 2.99 -3.20
N ASP A 384 14.24 2.44 -3.63
CA ASP A 384 15.14 3.13 -4.54
C ASP A 384 14.51 3.39 -5.91
N ILE A 385 13.64 2.50 -6.37
CA ILE A 385 12.87 2.68 -7.62
C ILE A 385 11.79 3.75 -7.44
N LEU A 386 11.03 3.67 -6.34
CA LEU A 386 9.95 4.61 -6.00
C LEU A 386 10.47 6.05 -5.83
N CYS A 387 11.60 6.21 -5.15
CA CYS A 387 12.28 7.50 -5.00
C CYS A 387 13.11 7.90 -6.22
N SER A 388 13.15 7.06 -7.27
CA SER A 388 13.98 7.27 -8.46
C SER A 388 15.48 7.45 -8.21
N ASN A 389 15.97 6.93 -7.09
CA ASN A 389 17.40 6.79 -6.80
C ASN A 389 18.05 5.78 -7.76
N GLN A 390 17.28 4.76 -8.18
CA GLN A 390 17.66 3.78 -9.18
C GLN A 390 16.56 3.66 -10.24
N LEU A 391 16.95 3.24 -11.46
CA LEU A 391 16.06 3.09 -12.61
C LEU A 391 15.31 4.39 -12.98
N ALA A 392 15.98 5.55 -12.93
CA ALA A 392 15.36 6.85 -13.22
C ALA A 392 14.75 6.91 -14.64
N SER A 393 15.44 6.36 -15.64
CA SER A 393 14.97 6.35 -17.03
C SER A 393 13.91 5.27 -17.33
N CYS A 394 13.69 4.33 -16.41
CA CYS A 394 12.69 3.26 -16.55
C CYS A 394 11.29 3.79 -16.22
N PRO A 395 10.29 3.58 -17.08
CA PRO A 395 8.89 3.84 -16.76
C PRO A 395 8.39 3.04 -15.56
N VAL A 396 7.93 3.76 -14.53
CA VAL A 396 7.33 3.17 -13.33
C VAL A 396 5.96 3.79 -13.09
N LEU A 397 4.95 2.92 -12.96
CA LEU A 397 3.59 3.25 -12.55
C LEU A 397 3.34 2.72 -11.14
N VAL A 398 2.74 3.52 -10.28
CA VAL A 398 2.45 3.16 -8.89
C VAL A 398 0.98 3.41 -8.61
N THR A 399 0.25 2.40 -8.14
CA THR A 399 -1.14 2.60 -7.70
C THR A 399 -1.21 2.82 -6.19
N THR A 400 -2.07 3.73 -5.76
CA THR A 400 -2.26 4.00 -4.33
C THR A 400 -3.61 4.64 -3.99
N ARG A 401 -3.93 4.74 -2.70
CA ARG A 401 -5.04 5.58 -2.22
C ARG A 401 -4.60 7.03 -1.99
N PRO A 402 -5.51 8.01 -2.09
CA PRO A 402 -5.15 9.41 -1.95
C PRO A 402 -4.39 9.75 -0.67
N TRP A 403 -4.78 9.16 0.48
CA TRP A 403 -4.12 9.41 1.76
C TRP A 403 -2.62 9.04 1.76
N ARG A 404 -2.24 7.98 1.03
CA ARG A 404 -0.85 7.53 0.93
C ARG A 404 -0.08 8.30 -0.15
N ALA A 405 -0.77 8.77 -1.19
CA ALA A 405 -0.17 9.67 -2.19
C ALA A 405 0.30 11.00 -1.58
N VAL A 406 -0.27 11.43 -0.45
CA VAL A 406 0.15 12.66 0.27
C VAL A 406 1.62 12.62 0.65
N GLU A 407 2.19 11.46 0.99
CA GLU A 407 3.62 11.35 1.32
C GLU A 407 4.51 11.74 0.14
N ILE A 408 4.14 11.33 -1.07
CA ILE A 408 4.85 11.66 -2.30
C ILE A 408 4.62 13.13 -2.69
N ARG A 409 3.42 13.67 -2.45
CA ARG A 409 3.10 15.08 -2.72
C ARG A 409 3.72 16.06 -1.74
N SER A 410 3.96 15.63 -0.51
CA SER A 410 4.56 16.48 0.53
C SER A 410 6.08 16.58 0.37
N ASP A 411 6.68 15.65 -0.37
CA ASP A 411 8.09 15.72 -0.77
C ASP A 411 8.23 16.60 -2.03
N GLY A 412 8.96 17.71 -1.91
CA GLY A 412 9.07 18.70 -2.99
C GLY A 412 9.81 18.20 -4.24
N ASP A 413 10.67 17.18 -4.12
CA ASP A 413 11.40 16.61 -5.26
C ASP A 413 10.57 15.52 -5.93
N LEU A 414 9.96 14.62 -5.15
CA LEU A 414 9.09 13.59 -5.70
C LEU A 414 7.80 14.15 -6.30
N MET A 415 7.22 15.21 -5.71
CA MET A 415 6.05 15.88 -6.28
C MET A 415 6.31 16.37 -7.71
N LYS A 416 7.51 16.88 -8.00
CA LYS A 416 7.89 17.35 -9.34
C LYS A 416 8.20 16.20 -10.30
N LEU A 417 8.60 15.06 -9.75
CA LEU A 417 8.98 13.90 -10.53
C LEU A 417 7.77 13.08 -11.00
N TYR A 418 6.74 12.96 -10.18
CA TYR A 418 5.57 12.15 -10.48
C TYR A 418 4.50 12.91 -11.28
N THR A 419 3.99 12.28 -12.32
CA THR A 419 2.73 12.65 -12.97
C THR A 419 1.58 11.92 -12.26
N PHE A 420 0.50 12.63 -11.94
CA PHE A 420 -0.61 12.07 -11.17
C PHE A 420 -1.84 11.82 -12.06
N ILE A 421 -2.41 10.62 -11.94
CA ILE A 421 -3.64 10.22 -12.60
C ILE A 421 -4.62 9.78 -11.51
N HIS A 422 -5.85 10.29 -11.59
CA HIS A 422 -6.94 9.90 -10.72
C HIS A 422 -7.85 8.86 -11.40
N VAL A 423 -8.21 7.81 -10.68
CA VAL A 423 -9.18 6.79 -11.10
C VAL A 423 -10.50 7.04 -10.39
N GLU A 424 -11.47 7.59 -11.11
CA GLU A 424 -12.82 7.86 -10.61
C GLU A 424 -13.68 6.58 -10.55
N GLY A 425 -13.36 5.58 -11.37
CA GLY A 425 -14.13 4.35 -11.52
C GLY A 425 -15.01 4.37 -12.77
N PHE A 426 -16.30 4.06 -12.67
CA PHE A 426 -17.23 4.04 -13.81
C PHE A 426 -18.00 5.36 -13.97
N ASN A 427 -18.15 5.81 -15.22
CA ASN A 427 -19.25 6.71 -15.60
C ASN A 427 -20.53 5.90 -15.87
N ARG A 428 -21.62 6.58 -16.25
CA ARG A 428 -22.93 5.95 -16.48
C ARG A 428 -22.89 4.93 -17.63
N GLU A 429 -22.11 5.22 -18.66
CA GLU A 429 -21.95 4.40 -19.86
C GLU A 429 -21.20 3.12 -19.53
N ASN A 430 -20.02 3.23 -18.90
CA ASN A 430 -19.20 2.10 -18.47
C ASN A 430 -19.93 1.24 -17.42
N LEU A 431 -20.69 1.85 -16.50
CA LEU A 431 -21.53 1.10 -15.57
C LEU A 431 -22.56 0.24 -16.31
N SER A 432 -23.23 0.81 -17.32
CA SER A 432 -24.20 0.07 -18.14
C SER A 432 -23.54 -1.12 -18.84
N VAL A 433 -22.38 -0.88 -19.47
CA VAL A 433 -21.58 -1.93 -20.14
C VAL A 433 -21.20 -3.05 -19.17
N TYR A 434 -20.73 -2.70 -17.97
CA TYR A 434 -20.37 -3.67 -16.94
C TYR A 434 -21.58 -4.52 -16.52
N ILE A 435 -22.73 -3.90 -16.27
CA ILE A 435 -23.94 -4.62 -15.84
C ILE A 435 -24.43 -5.56 -16.95
N HIS A 436 -24.44 -5.14 -18.22
CA HIS A 436 -24.80 -6.04 -19.33
C HIS A 436 -23.83 -7.22 -19.45
N LYS A 437 -22.52 -7.00 -19.32
CA LYS A 437 -21.51 -8.06 -19.28
C LYS A 437 -21.73 -9.03 -18.11
N TYR A 438 -22.22 -8.54 -16.97
CA TYR A 438 -22.55 -9.37 -15.82
C TYR A 438 -23.77 -10.28 -16.06
N PHE A 439 -24.75 -9.81 -16.83
CA PHE A 439 -25.99 -10.53 -17.15
C PHE A 439 -26.10 -10.89 -18.64
N PRO A 440 -25.18 -11.69 -19.21
CA PRO A 440 -25.11 -11.91 -20.65
C PRO A 440 -26.32 -12.66 -21.24
N LYS A 441 -27.15 -13.28 -20.39
CA LYS A 441 -28.36 -14.03 -20.79
C LYS A 441 -29.66 -13.41 -20.26
N ASN A 442 -29.60 -12.28 -19.55
CA ASN A 442 -30.78 -11.70 -18.91
C ASN A 442 -30.72 -10.17 -18.98
N GLU A 443 -30.98 -9.66 -20.19
CA GLU A 443 -30.97 -8.24 -20.49
C GLU A 443 -32.02 -7.47 -19.68
N ASP A 444 -33.19 -8.06 -19.42
CA ASP A 444 -34.22 -7.45 -18.60
C ASP A 444 -33.74 -7.18 -17.16
N LYS A 445 -33.08 -8.17 -16.53
CA LYS A 445 -32.48 -7.97 -15.20
C LYS A 445 -31.39 -6.89 -15.23
N ALA A 446 -30.58 -6.86 -16.28
CA ALA A 446 -29.55 -5.83 -16.46
C ALA A 446 -30.18 -4.43 -16.51
N ASN A 447 -31.17 -4.24 -17.38
CA ASN A 447 -31.87 -2.98 -17.58
C ASN A 447 -32.59 -2.52 -16.31
N GLN A 448 -33.23 -3.45 -15.58
CA GLN A 448 -33.86 -3.14 -14.29
C GLN A 448 -32.84 -2.66 -13.25
N LEU A 449 -31.66 -3.28 -13.19
CA LEU A 449 -30.59 -2.85 -12.29
C LEU A 449 -30.02 -1.49 -12.70
N ILE A 450 -29.77 -1.28 -14.01
CA ILE A 450 -29.29 0.01 -14.53
C ILE A 450 -30.29 1.12 -14.17
N GLN A 451 -31.57 0.89 -14.41
CA GLN A 451 -32.62 1.85 -14.04
C GLN A 451 -32.61 2.11 -12.53
N PHE A 452 -32.52 1.08 -11.71
CA PHE A 452 -32.44 1.24 -10.25
C PHE A 452 -31.23 2.05 -9.80
N THR A 453 -30.05 1.84 -10.39
CA THR A 453 -28.85 2.62 -10.06
C THR A 453 -28.97 4.09 -10.45
N ARG A 454 -29.83 4.42 -11.43
CA ARG A 454 -30.08 5.80 -11.87
C ARG A 454 -31.14 6.49 -11.02
N GLU A 455 -32.18 5.78 -10.60
CA GLU A 455 -33.30 6.33 -9.83
C GLU A 455 -33.00 6.50 -8.33
N ASN A 456 -32.05 5.71 -7.79
CA ASN A 456 -31.66 5.83 -6.40
C ASN A 456 -30.46 6.77 -6.27
N ASP A 457 -30.71 8.02 -5.88
CA ASP A 457 -29.69 9.08 -5.77
C ASP A 457 -28.47 8.66 -4.94
N VAL A 458 -28.70 7.94 -3.83
CA VAL A 458 -27.62 7.45 -2.97
C VAL A 458 -26.71 6.48 -3.72
N ILE A 459 -27.28 5.54 -4.49
CA ILE A 459 -26.50 4.62 -5.30
C ILE A 459 -25.81 5.38 -6.42
N SER A 460 -26.54 6.22 -7.15
CA SER A 460 -26.02 6.98 -8.28
C SER A 460 -24.80 7.82 -7.88
N GLU A 461 -24.87 8.55 -6.76
CA GLU A 461 -23.83 9.49 -6.35
C GLU A 461 -22.69 8.83 -5.56
N ASN A 462 -22.97 7.81 -4.75
CA ASN A 462 -22.01 7.31 -3.76
C ASN A 462 -21.50 5.88 -4.02
N MET A 463 -22.14 5.12 -4.91
CA MET A 463 -21.83 3.70 -5.10
C MET A 463 -21.56 3.30 -6.55
N ALA A 464 -22.38 3.80 -7.48
CA ALA A 464 -22.42 3.41 -8.89
C ALA A 464 -21.06 3.63 -9.59
N HIS A 465 -20.31 4.63 -9.16
CA HIS A 465 -18.98 4.91 -9.70
C HIS A 465 -17.93 3.87 -9.29
N TYR A 466 -18.11 3.12 -8.20
CA TYR A 466 -17.09 2.17 -7.74
C TYR A 466 -17.41 0.74 -8.20
N PRO A 467 -16.56 0.12 -9.05
CA PRO A 467 -16.76 -1.24 -9.54
C PRO A 467 -17.05 -2.27 -8.44
N ILE A 468 -16.48 -2.11 -7.24
CA ILE A 468 -16.73 -3.04 -6.13
C ILE A 468 -18.19 -3.05 -5.67
N TYR A 469 -18.85 -1.89 -5.61
CA TYR A 469 -20.26 -1.82 -5.22
C TYR A 469 -21.16 -2.31 -6.34
N VAL A 470 -20.84 -1.96 -7.58
CA VAL A 470 -21.60 -2.45 -8.74
C VAL A 470 -21.53 -3.97 -8.83
N ALA A 471 -20.37 -4.59 -8.58
CA ALA A 471 -20.23 -6.04 -8.53
C ALA A 471 -21.09 -6.68 -7.42
N MET A 472 -21.14 -6.06 -6.23
CA MET A 472 -22.00 -6.52 -5.14
C MET A 472 -23.48 -6.39 -5.47
N LEU A 473 -23.89 -5.25 -6.06
CA LEU A 473 -25.27 -5.03 -6.51
C LEU A 473 -25.66 -6.05 -7.58
N CYS A 474 -24.78 -6.33 -8.55
CA CYS A 474 -25.02 -7.33 -9.57
C CYS A 474 -25.20 -8.74 -8.96
N LEU A 475 -24.34 -9.13 -8.03
CA LEU A 475 -24.47 -10.43 -7.35
C LEU A 475 -25.80 -10.53 -6.58
N MET A 476 -26.17 -9.48 -5.84
CA MET A 476 -27.47 -9.41 -5.17
C MET A 476 -28.62 -9.52 -6.15
N TRP A 477 -28.62 -8.71 -7.22
CA TRP A 477 -29.70 -8.67 -8.20
C TRP A 477 -29.88 -10.00 -8.94
N LYS A 478 -28.79 -10.77 -9.05
CA LYS A 478 -28.80 -12.11 -9.63
C LYS A 478 -29.51 -13.13 -8.74
N GLU A 479 -29.22 -13.14 -7.43
CA GLU A 479 -29.60 -14.20 -6.49
C GLU A 479 -30.86 -13.89 -5.68
N VAL A 480 -31.23 -12.61 -5.54
CA VAL A 480 -32.33 -12.17 -4.69
C VAL A 480 -33.68 -12.21 -5.42
N GLY A 481 -34.73 -12.68 -4.74
CA GLY A 481 -36.10 -12.68 -5.25
C GLY A 481 -36.77 -11.29 -5.21
N GLU A 482 -37.86 -11.12 -5.98
CA GLU A 482 -38.51 -9.82 -6.20
C GLU A 482 -38.88 -9.06 -4.91
N GLN A 483 -39.26 -9.76 -3.85
CA GLN A 483 -39.67 -9.13 -2.59
C GLN A 483 -38.51 -8.36 -1.92
N LYS A 484 -37.35 -9.00 -1.76
CA LYS A 484 -36.15 -8.36 -1.21
C LYS A 484 -35.62 -7.26 -2.14
N LEU A 485 -35.86 -7.36 -3.46
CA LEU A 485 -35.55 -6.26 -4.40
C LEU A 485 -36.45 -5.04 -4.17
N LYS A 486 -37.75 -5.23 -3.90
CA LYS A 486 -38.66 -4.13 -3.52
C LYS A 486 -38.24 -3.46 -2.23
N GLU A 487 -37.84 -4.24 -1.23
CA GLU A 487 -37.28 -3.72 0.03
C GLU A 487 -36.02 -2.89 -0.24
N MET A 488 -35.10 -3.40 -1.06
CA MET A 488 -33.87 -2.69 -1.44
C MET A 488 -34.16 -1.36 -2.13
N LYS A 489 -35.16 -1.33 -3.03
CA LYS A 489 -35.59 -0.11 -3.72
C LYS A 489 -36.12 0.97 -2.78
N SER A 490 -36.64 0.59 -1.61
CA SER A 490 -37.17 1.53 -0.62
C SER A 490 -36.09 2.20 0.26
N LEU A 491 -34.86 1.71 0.24
CA LEU A 491 -33.78 2.21 1.10
C LEU A 491 -33.27 3.56 0.60
N LYS A 492 -33.16 4.52 1.52
CA LYS A 492 -32.85 5.93 1.21
C LYS A 492 -31.48 6.40 1.71
N THR A 493 -30.68 5.53 2.32
CA THR A 493 -29.39 5.93 2.89
C THR A 493 -28.30 4.93 2.54
N PHE A 494 -27.08 5.46 2.41
CA PHE A 494 -25.89 4.66 2.10
C PHE A 494 -25.72 3.52 3.12
N SER A 495 -25.85 3.85 4.41
CA SER A 495 -25.69 2.89 5.50
C SER A 495 -26.72 1.76 5.46
N GLN A 496 -27.97 2.03 5.09
CA GLN A 496 -29.00 0.99 4.98
C GLN A 496 -28.70 0.07 3.80
N ILE A 497 -28.46 0.64 2.63
CA ILE A 497 -28.14 -0.08 1.40
C ILE A 497 -26.91 -0.96 1.63
N PHE A 498 -25.83 -0.39 2.16
CA PHE A 498 -24.60 -1.11 2.46
C PHE A 498 -24.83 -2.24 3.49
N LYS A 499 -25.57 -2.00 4.57
CA LYS A 499 -25.90 -3.06 5.54
C LYS A 499 -26.68 -4.20 4.90
N THR A 500 -27.64 -3.91 4.02
CA THR A 500 -28.39 -4.93 3.29
C THR A 500 -27.48 -5.73 2.35
N MET A 501 -26.55 -5.05 1.65
CA MET A 501 -25.56 -5.73 0.81
C MET A 501 -24.67 -6.68 1.61
N ILE A 502 -24.17 -6.23 2.75
CA ILE A 502 -23.34 -7.04 3.65
C ILE A 502 -24.14 -8.21 4.24
N ALA A 503 -25.39 -7.98 4.66
CA ALA A 503 -26.26 -9.03 5.19
C ALA A 503 -26.52 -10.12 4.15
N PHE A 504 -26.81 -9.72 2.91
CA PHE A 504 -26.96 -10.64 1.79
C PHE A 504 -25.69 -11.47 1.56
N LEU A 505 -24.51 -10.84 1.51
CA LEU A 505 -23.25 -11.55 1.27
C LEU A 505 -22.98 -12.60 2.35
N LYS A 506 -23.31 -12.29 3.62
CA LYS A 506 -23.21 -13.24 4.74
C LYS A 506 -24.16 -14.43 4.56
N GLU A 507 -25.43 -14.15 4.30
CA GLU A 507 -26.46 -15.18 4.11
C GLU A 507 -26.07 -16.11 2.95
N HIS A 508 -25.69 -15.52 1.82
CA HIS A 508 -25.32 -16.27 0.62
C HIS A 508 -24.05 -17.11 0.79
N TYR A 509 -23.05 -16.59 1.52
CA TYR A 509 -21.86 -17.37 1.87
C TYR A 509 -22.20 -18.57 2.76
N ALA A 510 -22.97 -18.35 3.83
CA ALA A 510 -23.38 -19.41 4.75
C ALA A 510 -24.17 -20.51 4.04
N GLN A 511 -25.11 -20.14 3.16
CA GLN A 511 -25.87 -21.10 2.36
C GLN A 511 -24.98 -21.95 1.44
N LYS A 512 -23.89 -21.39 0.89
CA LYS A 512 -22.95 -22.13 0.04
C LYS A 512 -22.10 -23.12 0.83
N GLU A 513 -21.65 -22.74 2.03
CA GLU A 513 -20.91 -23.65 2.91
C GLU A 513 -21.79 -24.81 3.37
N VAL A 514 -23.05 -24.55 3.76
CA VAL A 514 -24.02 -25.60 4.12
C VAL A 514 -24.28 -26.55 2.95
N LYS A 515 -24.42 -26.04 1.72
CA LYS A 515 -24.60 -26.87 0.50
C LYS A 515 -23.37 -27.72 0.16
N LYS A 516 -22.14 -27.27 0.47
CA LYS A 516 -20.92 -28.08 0.31
C LYS A 516 -20.88 -29.23 1.32
N VAL A 517 -21.23 -28.98 2.58
CA VAL A 517 -21.27 -29.99 3.64
C VAL A 517 -22.31 -31.07 3.34
N GLY A 518 -23.47 -30.69 2.77
CA GLY A 518 -24.51 -31.63 2.32
C GLY A 518 -24.29 -32.26 0.94
N SER A 519 -23.13 -32.07 0.29
CA SER A 519 -22.90 -32.57 -1.06
C SER A 519 -22.87 -34.12 -1.11
N PRO A 520 -23.51 -34.76 -2.11
CA PRO A 520 -23.49 -36.22 -2.25
C PRO A 520 -22.08 -36.81 -2.33
N SER A 521 -21.10 -36.05 -2.84
CA SER A 521 -19.68 -36.40 -2.88
C SER A 521 -19.05 -36.56 -1.49
N LEU A 522 -19.46 -35.72 -0.52
CA LEU A 522 -18.93 -35.74 0.84
C LEU A 522 -19.66 -36.81 1.69
N LEU A 523 -20.97 -36.95 1.49
CA LEU A 523 -21.76 -38.06 2.05
C LEU A 523 -21.31 -39.43 1.49
N ALA A 524 -20.88 -39.51 0.23
CA ALA A 524 -20.30 -40.71 -0.35
C ALA A 524 -18.91 -41.03 0.23
N SER A 525 -18.10 -40.02 0.58
CA SER A 525 -16.82 -40.22 1.28
C SER A 525 -17.00 -40.66 2.73
N LEU A 526 -18.08 -40.23 3.40
CA LEU A 526 -18.40 -40.61 4.79
C LEU A 526 -19.06 -41.99 4.89
N LYS A 527 -19.70 -42.49 3.83
CA LYS A 527 -20.25 -43.86 3.75
C LYS A 527 -19.22 -44.93 3.38
N LYS A 528 -17.96 -44.56 3.19
CA LYS A 528 -16.88 -45.46 2.78
C LYS A 528 -15.86 -45.78 3.90
N ASN A 529 -16.14 -45.37 5.14
CA ASN A 529 -15.36 -45.75 6.32
C ASN A 529 -16.14 -46.72 7.20
#